data_AF-A0A2V7RT51-F1
#
_entry.id   AF-A0A2V7RT51-F1
#
_cell.length_a   1.000
_cell.length_b   1.000
_cell.length_c   1.000
_cell.angle_alpha   90.00
_cell.angle_beta   90.00
_cell.angle_gamma   90.00
#
_symmetry.space_group_name_H-M   'P 1'
#
loop_
_entity.id
_entity.type
_entity.pdbx_description
1 polymer ?
#
loop_
_entity_poly.entity_id
_entity_poly.type
_entity_poly.pdbx_seq_one_letter_code
_entity_poly.pdbx_strand_id
1 'polypeptide(L)'
;FTVRNQDGRAPWSTIEDVTFRKNIVRHAASGLNILGTDDVHRSQSMKRVLIQDNLFDDVNGTTWGGSGRLFQVLDYRVGTTDVAIDHTTAVQQEDVIFAEGAAHTGFVYRNNITPRGNVGGFGGVIGTGTAEGIDTLNTYFPLAEFRRNVMAGGNASIYPADNFFPLSLDDVGFVNRGAGDYRLDSSSPYHNAATDGSDVGANITALDASTAGAISGVPPAGSDTSAPTIVLTAPGDGATVSGSAVMVSATASDNVGVMTVQFRLDGVALGGLVTAPPYSIVWDTTTATNGAHTLTAQAFDVASNVGSSVPVTVTVSNGRPRR
;
A
#
# COMPACT_ATOMS: atom_id res chain seq x y z
N PHE A 1 -5.71 4.35 9.78
CA PHE A 1 -6.27 4.34 11.16
C PHE A 1 -7.21 3.15 11.32
N THR A 2 -6.89 2.25 12.26
CA THR A 2 -7.72 1.06 12.52
C THR A 2 -7.79 0.83 14.02
N VAL A 3 -9.00 0.90 14.57
CA VAL A 3 -9.19 0.55 15.98
C VAL A 3 -8.98 -0.97 16.14
N ARG A 4 -8.24 -1.39 17.17
CA ARG A 4 -7.99 -2.80 17.48
C ARG A 4 -8.20 -3.10 18.97
N ASN A 5 -8.80 -4.26 19.24
CA ASN A 5 -9.28 -4.68 20.56
C ASN A 5 -8.51 -5.88 21.16
N GLN A 6 -7.31 -6.21 20.67
CA GLN A 6 -6.44 -7.25 21.28
C GLN A 6 -7.20 -8.56 21.58
N ASP A 7 -7.79 -9.17 20.56
CA ASP A 7 -8.59 -10.40 20.66
C ASP A 7 -9.77 -10.33 21.64
N GLY A 8 -10.41 -9.15 21.72
CA GLY A 8 -11.63 -8.92 22.51
C GLY A 8 -11.39 -8.54 23.96
N ARG A 9 -10.14 -8.28 24.37
CA ARG A 9 -9.77 -8.02 25.77
C ARG A 9 -9.69 -6.54 26.14
N ALA A 10 -9.83 -5.63 25.18
CA ALA A 10 -9.73 -4.18 25.37
C ALA A 10 -10.94 -3.42 24.75
N PRO A 11 -12.18 -3.68 25.19
CA PRO A 11 -13.38 -3.10 24.56
C PRO A 11 -13.47 -1.57 24.70
N TRP A 12 -12.61 -0.97 25.52
CA TRP A 12 -12.44 0.48 25.66
C TRP A 12 -11.52 1.10 24.59
N SER A 13 -10.84 0.30 23.75
CA SER A 13 -9.95 0.80 22.70
C SER A 13 -10.70 1.69 21.72
N THR A 14 -10.10 2.84 21.39
CA THR A 14 -10.54 3.80 20.37
C THR A 14 -9.32 4.42 19.69
N ILE A 15 -9.55 5.10 18.57
CA ILE A 15 -8.66 6.12 18.03
C ILE A 15 -9.41 7.44 18.16
N GLU A 16 -8.87 8.37 18.94
CA GLU A 16 -9.46 9.69 19.12
C GLU A 16 -8.39 10.78 19.13
N ASP A 17 -8.78 12.00 18.73
CA ASP A 17 -7.93 13.20 18.76
C ASP A 17 -6.64 13.07 17.94
N VAL A 18 -6.80 12.67 16.67
CA VAL A 18 -5.68 12.48 15.75
C VAL A 18 -5.56 13.66 14.79
N THR A 19 -4.35 14.19 14.63
CA THR A 19 -4.02 15.10 13.54
C THR A 19 -2.90 14.48 12.69
N PHE A 20 -3.22 14.16 11.44
CA PHE A 20 -2.27 13.72 10.42
C PHE A 20 -2.09 14.84 9.41
N ARG A 21 -1.00 15.59 9.54
CA ARG A 21 -0.77 16.75 8.70
C ARG A 21 0.66 16.92 8.22
N LYS A 22 0.80 17.57 7.07
CA LYS A 22 2.08 17.93 6.47
C LYS A 22 2.97 16.71 6.20
N ASN A 23 2.37 15.66 5.65
CA ASN A 23 3.06 14.47 5.20
C ASN A 23 3.08 14.39 3.68
N ILE A 24 4.17 13.82 3.16
CA ILE A 24 4.25 13.36 1.77
C ILE A 24 4.19 11.83 1.81
N VAL A 25 3.16 11.25 1.21
CA VAL A 25 3.03 9.81 0.99
C VAL A 25 3.14 9.57 -0.50
N ARG A 26 4.11 8.77 -0.94
CA ARG A 26 4.32 8.50 -2.35
C ARG A 26 4.68 7.06 -2.65
N HIS A 27 4.48 6.65 -3.90
CA HIS A 27 4.83 5.30 -4.37
C HIS A 27 4.14 4.22 -3.54
N ALA A 28 2.82 4.38 -3.42
CA ALA A 28 2.01 3.60 -2.49
C ALA A 28 0.90 2.85 -3.22
N ALA A 29 0.59 1.64 -2.74
CA ALA A 29 -0.45 0.80 -3.31
C ALA A 29 -1.86 1.34 -3.09
N SER A 30 -2.08 2.02 -1.96
CA SER A 30 -3.32 2.68 -1.55
C SER A 30 -2.97 3.79 -0.56
N GLY A 31 -3.90 4.72 -0.32
CA GLY A 31 -3.73 5.79 0.67
C GLY A 31 -4.14 5.34 2.09
N LEU A 32 -5.05 6.07 2.73
CA LEU A 32 -5.41 5.83 4.13
C LEU A 32 -6.68 4.97 4.27
N ASN A 33 -6.54 3.85 4.98
CA ASN A 33 -7.66 3.10 5.51
C ASN A 33 -8.13 3.70 6.85
N ILE A 34 -9.43 3.92 7.02
CA ILE A 34 -10.10 4.45 8.21
C ILE A 34 -11.16 3.43 8.62
N LEU A 35 -10.84 2.60 9.60
CA LEU A 35 -11.77 1.59 10.13
C LEU A 35 -12.28 2.05 11.50
N GLY A 36 -13.57 2.37 11.58
CA GLY A 36 -14.19 3.07 12.71
C GLY A 36 -14.23 2.29 14.02
N THR A 37 -14.48 0.99 13.95
CA THR A 37 -14.42 0.03 15.05
C THR A 37 -13.69 -1.22 14.61
N ASP A 38 -13.18 -1.99 15.58
CA ASP A 38 -12.61 -3.31 15.27
C ASP A 38 -13.69 -4.22 14.65
N ASP A 39 -13.35 -4.74 13.47
CA ASP A 39 -14.20 -5.54 12.60
C ASP A 39 -14.48 -6.93 13.16
N VAL A 40 -13.59 -7.44 14.02
CA VAL A 40 -13.70 -8.77 14.62
C VAL A 40 -14.30 -8.69 16.02
N HIS A 41 -13.80 -7.79 16.87
CA HIS A 41 -14.16 -7.71 18.29
C HIS A 41 -14.64 -6.32 18.68
N ARG A 42 -15.65 -6.21 19.57
CA ARG A 42 -16.28 -4.92 19.90
C ARG A 42 -15.34 -3.89 20.55
N SER A 43 -15.03 -2.79 19.84
CA SER A 43 -14.30 -1.63 20.37
C SER A 43 -15.21 -0.41 20.55
N GLN A 44 -14.66 0.70 21.05
CA GLN A 44 -15.27 2.01 20.90
C GLN A 44 -15.08 2.54 19.47
N SER A 45 -15.94 3.47 19.05
CA SER A 45 -15.84 4.14 17.75
C SER A 45 -14.71 5.17 17.72
N MET A 46 -14.08 5.31 16.56
CA MET A 46 -13.13 6.37 16.22
C MET A 46 -13.83 7.72 16.07
N LYS A 47 -13.16 8.77 16.56
CA LYS A 47 -13.69 10.13 16.47
C LYS A 47 -12.62 11.22 16.46
N ARG A 48 -12.95 12.41 15.93
CA ARG A 48 -12.09 13.60 15.95
C ARG A 48 -10.73 13.36 15.29
N VAL A 49 -10.76 13.10 13.98
CA VAL A 49 -9.56 12.87 13.16
C VAL A 49 -9.46 13.98 12.11
N LEU A 50 -8.33 14.68 12.10
CA LEU A 50 -7.99 15.68 11.11
C LEU A 50 -6.88 15.16 10.19
N ILE A 51 -7.15 15.14 8.88
CA ILE A 51 -6.20 14.85 7.81
C ILE A 51 -6.06 16.15 7.01
N GLN A 52 -4.91 16.82 7.13
CA GLN A 52 -4.76 18.17 6.56
C GLN A 52 -3.38 18.44 5.96
N ASP A 53 -3.30 19.26 4.91
CA ASP A 53 -2.02 19.69 4.31
C ASP A 53 -1.12 18.52 3.89
N ASN A 54 -1.70 17.41 3.42
CA ASN A 54 -0.91 16.25 2.98
C ASN A 54 -0.82 16.19 1.45
N LEU A 55 0.30 15.69 0.95
CA LEU A 55 0.47 15.31 -0.45
C LEU A 55 0.49 13.78 -0.56
N PHE A 56 -0.43 13.23 -1.35
CA PHE A 56 -0.41 11.82 -1.76
C PHE A 56 -0.07 11.75 -3.24
N ASP A 57 1.09 11.21 -3.60
CA ASP A 57 1.57 11.22 -4.98
C ASP A 57 1.85 9.79 -5.46
N ASP A 58 1.50 9.47 -6.70
CA ASP A 58 1.64 8.10 -7.23
C ASP A 58 1.03 7.02 -6.30
N VAL A 59 -0.24 7.21 -5.93
CA VAL A 59 -1.04 6.17 -5.27
C VAL A 59 -1.62 5.26 -6.34
N ASN A 60 -0.98 4.11 -6.57
CA ASN A 60 -1.22 3.27 -7.73
C ASN A 60 -1.22 1.78 -7.37
N GLY A 61 -2.40 1.17 -7.41
CA GLY A 61 -2.57 -0.24 -7.07
C GLY A 61 -1.97 -1.19 -8.09
N THR A 62 -1.93 -0.80 -9.36
CA THR A 62 -1.32 -1.58 -10.44
C THR A 62 0.19 -1.66 -10.29
N THR A 63 0.84 -0.55 -9.94
CA THR A 63 2.30 -0.48 -9.78
C THR A 63 2.76 -1.09 -8.46
N TRP A 64 2.06 -0.77 -7.37
CA TRP A 64 2.55 -1.03 -6.01
C TRP A 64 1.81 -2.18 -5.28
N GLY A 65 0.83 -2.83 -5.92
CA GLY A 65 0.18 -4.04 -5.40
C GLY A 65 -0.94 -3.76 -4.38
N GLY A 66 -2.03 -3.12 -4.84
CA GLY A 66 -3.19 -2.78 -4.01
C GLY A 66 -4.36 -2.26 -4.86
N SER A 67 -5.25 -1.48 -4.26
CA SER A 67 -6.41 -0.93 -4.97
C SER A 67 -6.10 0.33 -5.78
N GLY A 68 -5.20 1.20 -5.27
CA GLY A 68 -4.99 2.53 -5.83
C GLY A 68 -5.99 3.58 -5.35
N ARG A 69 -6.83 3.24 -4.36
CA ARG A 69 -7.77 4.18 -3.70
C ARG A 69 -7.04 5.10 -2.75
N LEU A 70 -7.49 6.34 -2.65
CA LEU A 70 -6.90 7.32 -1.75
C LEU A 70 -7.42 7.17 -0.31
N PHE A 71 -8.72 7.24 -0.09
CA PHE A 71 -9.32 7.06 1.23
C PHE A 71 -10.29 5.90 1.23
N GLN A 72 -10.16 5.03 2.22
CA GLN A 72 -11.12 3.97 2.49
C GLN A 72 -11.72 4.21 3.87
N VAL A 73 -13.04 4.34 3.97
CA VAL A 73 -13.75 4.63 5.22
C VAL A 73 -14.76 3.53 5.47
N LEU A 74 -14.50 2.71 6.48
CA LEU A 74 -15.26 1.51 6.78
C LEU A 74 -15.72 1.55 8.22
N ASP A 75 -16.92 1.04 8.48
CA ASP A 75 -17.29 0.58 9.80
C ASP A 75 -18.49 -0.36 9.73
N TYR A 76 -18.46 -1.51 10.37
CA TYR A 76 -19.56 -2.49 10.27
C TYR A 76 -20.53 -2.45 11.46
N ARG A 77 -20.52 -1.38 12.26
CA ARG A 77 -21.29 -1.31 13.52
C ARG A 77 -22.00 0.03 13.74
N VAL A 78 -21.25 1.10 13.95
CA VAL A 78 -21.72 2.38 14.48
C VAL A 78 -21.29 3.61 13.67
N GLY A 79 -20.30 3.49 12.78
CA GLY A 79 -19.70 4.61 12.05
C GLY A 79 -18.69 5.41 12.87
N THR A 80 -17.94 6.29 12.21
CA THR A 80 -17.02 7.26 12.84
C THR A 80 -17.72 8.59 13.08
N THR A 81 -17.12 9.45 13.92
CA THR A 81 -17.61 10.82 14.13
C THR A 81 -16.51 11.86 13.97
N ASP A 82 -16.77 12.97 13.28
CA ASP A 82 -15.84 14.11 13.14
C ASP A 82 -14.51 13.72 12.47
N VAL A 83 -14.58 13.12 11.28
CA VAL A 83 -13.41 12.93 10.42
C VAL A 83 -13.39 14.06 9.38
N ALA A 84 -12.32 14.85 9.40
CA ALA A 84 -12.12 15.98 8.49
C ALA A 84 -10.91 15.75 7.59
N ILE A 85 -11.10 15.90 6.29
CA ILE A 85 -10.05 15.89 5.26
C ILE A 85 -10.08 17.26 4.57
N ASP A 86 -9.04 18.05 4.81
CA ASP A 86 -8.99 19.46 4.42
C ASP A 86 -7.64 19.78 3.77
N HIS A 87 -7.59 20.61 2.72
CA HIS A 87 -6.33 21.04 2.10
C HIS A 87 -5.38 19.87 1.78
N THR A 88 -5.90 18.78 1.19
CA THR A 88 -5.09 17.65 0.73
C THR A 88 -4.98 17.68 -0.79
N THR A 89 -3.77 17.50 -1.32
CA THR A 89 -3.54 17.28 -2.75
C THR A 89 -3.20 15.81 -2.96
N ALA A 90 -3.85 15.15 -3.92
CA ALA A 90 -3.57 13.76 -4.22
C ALA A 90 -3.57 13.43 -5.71
N VAL A 91 -2.77 12.43 -6.08
CA VAL A 91 -2.76 11.76 -7.37
C VAL A 91 -2.90 10.26 -7.14
N GLN A 92 -4.14 9.78 -7.21
CA GLN A 92 -4.47 8.37 -7.07
C GLN A 92 -5.06 7.77 -8.36
N GLN A 93 -4.97 6.45 -8.48
CA GLN A 93 -5.43 5.69 -9.63
C GLN A 93 -6.94 5.41 -9.63
N GLU A 94 -7.50 4.99 -8.51
CA GLU A 94 -8.91 4.58 -8.35
C GLU A 94 -9.69 5.64 -7.54
N ASP A 95 -10.58 5.24 -6.64
CA ASP A 95 -11.49 6.12 -5.93
C ASP A 95 -10.77 7.15 -5.06
N VAL A 96 -11.34 8.34 -4.99
CA VAL A 96 -10.98 9.35 -3.99
C VAL A 96 -11.40 8.84 -2.60
N ILE A 97 -12.65 8.39 -2.48
CA ILE A 97 -13.23 7.86 -1.25
C ILE A 97 -14.00 6.59 -1.59
N PHE A 98 -13.66 5.49 -0.93
CA PHE A 98 -14.48 4.29 -0.88
C PHE A 98 -15.11 4.13 0.51
N ALA A 99 -16.43 3.92 0.56
CA ALA A 99 -17.16 3.76 1.82
C ALA A 99 -17.95 2.45 1.90
N GLU A 100 -18.00 1.86 3.10
CA GLU A 100 -18.80 0.66 3.35
C GLU A 100 -19.23 0.54 4.82
N GLY A 101 -20.41 -0.07 5.00
CA GLY A 101 -20.97 -0.40 6.31
C GLY A 101 -21.92 0.69 6.86
N ALA A 102 -21.66 1.17 8.07
CA ALA A 102 -22.47 2.12 8.82
C ALA A 102 -22.15 3.56 8.40
N ALA A 103 -23.12 4.46 8.61
CA ALA A 103 -22.96 5.87 8.29
C ALA A 103 -21.99 6.59 9.24
N HIS A 104 -21.16 7.46 8.70
CA HIS A 104 -20.17 8.28 9.39
C HIS A 104 -20.69 9.72 9.53
N THR A 105 -20.70 10.26 10.75
CA THR A 105 -21.29 11.58 11.05
C THR A 105 -20.22 12.65 11.24
N GLY A 106 -20.58 13.91 10.97
CA GLY A 106 -19.64 15.04 11.10
C GLY A 106 -18.48 14.99 10.10
N PHE A 107 -18.66 14.30 8.97
CA PHE A 107 -17.63 14.18 7.95
C PHE A 107 -17.44 15.51 7.21
N VAL A 108 -16.18 15.91 7.05
CA VAL A 108 -15.80 17.11 6.31
C VAL A 108 -14.80 16.71 5.24
N TYR A 109 -15.08 17.08 4.00
CA TYR A 109 -14.16 16.93 2.87
C TYR A 109 -14.17 18.23 2.06
N ARG A 110 -13.17 19.09 2.30
CA ARG A 110 -13.14 20.42 1.68
C ARG A 110 -11.74 20.85 1.25
N ASN A 111 -11.68 21.80 0.33
CA ASN A 111 -10.43 22.41 -0.13
C ASN A 111 -9.39 21.39 -0.63
N ASN A 112 -9.80 20.23 -1.15
CA ASN A 112 -8.89 19.21 -1.62
C ASN A 112 -8.70 19.28 -3.15
N ILE A 113 -7.57 18.79 -3.66
CA ILE A 113 -7.35 18.58 -5.10
C ILE A 113 -7.09 17.10 -5.34
N THR A 114 -7.92 16.47 -6.15
CA THR A 114 -7.76 15.07 -6.58
C THR A 114 -8.18 14.89 -8.04
N PRO A 115 -7.66 13.88 -8.77
CA PRO A 115 -8.39 13.33 -9.89
C PRO A 115 -9.62 12.58 -9.37
N ARG A 116 -10.65 12.41 -10.22
CA ARG A 116 -11.73 11.46 -9.96
C ARG A 116 -11.16 10.04 -9.82
N GLY A 117 -10.17 9.68 -10.63
CA GLY A 117 -9.73 8.29 -10.80
C GLY A 117 -10.69 7.53 -11.71
N ASN A 118 -10.18 6.51 -12.40
CA ASN A 118 -10.95 5.83 -13.45
C ASN A 118 -10.38 4.44 -13.77
N VAL A 119 -10.37 3.55 -12.78
CA VAL A 119 -9.94 2.16 -12.98
C VAL A 119 -11.05 1.21 -12.55
N GLY A 120 -11.30 0.19 -13.36
CA GLY A 120 -12.30 -0.84 -13.05
C GLY A 120 -13.77 -0.37 -13.09
N GLY A 121 -14.06 0.82 -13.63
CA GLY A 121 -15.40 1.42 -13.58
C GLY A 121 -15.71 2.15 -12.27
N PHE A 122 -14.73 2.21 -11.37
CA PHE A 122 -14.77 2.92 -10.09
C PHE A 122 -14.00 4.26 -10.21
N GLY A 123 -14.43 5.25 -9.44
CA GLY A 123 -13.89 6.59 -9.43
C GLY A 123 -14.70 7.51 -8.52
N GLY A 124 -14.05 8.58 -8.08
CA GLY A 124 -14.65 9.65 -7.30
C GLY A 124 -14.96 9.20 -5.87
N VAL A 125 -16.17 9.51 -5.41
CA VAL A 125 -16.69 9.09 -4.11
C VAL A 125 -17.71 7.99 -4.33
N ILE A 126 -17.37 6.75 -3.96
CA ILE A 126 -18.21 5.58 -4.20
C ILE A 126 -18.36 4.74 -2.92
N GLY A 127 -19.51 4.08 -2.75
CA GLY A 127 -19.72 3.14 -1.66
C GLY A 127 -20.47 1.89 -2.10
N THR A 128 -20.33 0.82 -1.33
CA THR A 128 -20.93 -0.49 -1.65
C THR A 128 -22.45 -0.38 -1.81
N GLY A 129 -22.96 -0.70 -3.00
CA GLY A 129 -24.40 -0.67 -3.29
C GLY A 129 -24.98 0.73 -3.54
N THR A 130 -24.14 1.74 -3.78
CA THR A 130 -24.55 3.11 -4.09
C THR A 130 -23.93 3.59 -5.40
N ALA A 131 -24.54 4.61 -6.02
CA ALA A 131 -23.93 5.33 -7.14
C ALA A 131 -22.88 6.33 -6.65
N GLU A 132 -21.94 6.69 -7.54
CA GLU A 132 -20.92 7.71 -7.27
C GLU A 132 -21.55 9.05 -6.87
N GLY A 133 -20.92 9.76 -5.94
CA GLY A 133 -21.23 11.14 -5.60
C GLY A 133 -22.32 11.25 -4.54
N ILE A 134 -23.37 12.03 -4.82
CA ILE A 134 -24.44 12.39 -3.86
C ILE A 134 -25.10 11.17 -3.24
N ASP A 135 -25.31 10.08 -3.98
CA ASP A 135 -25.93 8.86 -3.45
C ASP A 135 -25.04 8.24 -2.35
N THR A 136 -23.76 7.98 -2.67
CA THR A 136 -22.76 7.55 -1.69
C THR A 136 -22.67 8.50 -0.50
N LEU A 137 -22.60 9.82 -0.74
CA LEU A 137 -22.49 10.83 0.33
C LEU A 137 -23.70 10.79 1.25
N ASN A 138 -24.92 10.69 0.72
CA ASN A 138 -26.14 10.63 1.54
C ASN A 138 -26.22 9.34 2.37
N THR A 139 -25.76 8.21 1.81
CA THR A 139 -25.79 6.91 2.49
C THR A 139 -24.74 6.80 3.59
N TYR A 140 -23.49 7.13 3.28
CA TYR A 140 -22.35 6.87 4.16
C TYR A 140 -21.85 8.08 4.93
N PHE A 141 -22.17 9.29 4.47
CA PHE A 141 -21.70 10.54 5.09
C PHE A 141 -22.84 11.56 5.23
N PRO A 142 -23.94 11.19 5.92
CA PRO A 142 -25.11 12.05 6.01
C PRO A 142 -24.74 13.42 6.60
N LEU A 143 -25.19 14.48 5.91
CA LEU A 143 -24.91 15.88 6.26
C LEU A 143 -23.43 16.29 6.19
N ALA A 144 -22.61 15.57 5.41
CA ALA A 144 -21.22 15.94 5.21
C ALA A 144 -21.05 17.35 4.63
N GLU A 145 -20.02 18.07 5.10
CA GLU A 145 -19.53 19.26 4.43
C GLU A 145 -18.62 18.83 3.28
N PHE A 146 -19.13 18.91 2.05
CA PHE A 146 -18.37 18.57 0.84
C PHE A 146 -18.33 19.76 -0.12
N ARG A 147 -17.29 20.60 -0.03
CA ARG A 147 -17.21 21.84 -0.82
C ARG A 147 -15.78 22.30 -1.08
N ARG A 148 -15.62 23.14 -2.10
CA ARG A 148 -14.34 23.70 -2.57
C ARG A 148 -13.29 22.67 -2.91
N ASN A 149 -13.70 21.46 -3.28
CA ASN A 149 -12.79 20.45 -3.80
C ASN A 149 -12.64 20.60 -5.30
N VAL A 150 -11.42 20.48 -5.80
CA VAL A 150 -11.13 20.28 -7.22
C VAL A 150 -11.07 18.77 -7.46
N MET A 151 -12.03 18.24 -8.22
CA MET A 151 -12.08 16.84 -8.59
C MET A 151 -11.98 16.71 -10.12
N ALA A 152 -10.75 16.62 -10.62
CA ALA A 152 -10.46 16.61 -12.04
C ALA A 152 -11.03 15.37 -12.74
N GLY A 153 -11.73 15.56 -13.85
CA GLY A 153 -12.46 14.51 -14.56
C GLY A 153 -13.77 14.08 -13.88
N GLY A 154 -14.20 14.78 -12.83
CA GLY A 154 -15.48 14.57 -12.15
C GLY A 154 -16.67 15.16 -12.90
N ASN A 155 -17.87 14.66 -12.58
CA ASN A 155 -19.12 15.19 -13.15
C ASN A 155 -19.84 16.08 -12.12
N ALA A 156 -19.92 17.38 -12.39
CA ALA A 156 -20.56 18.34 -11.50
C ALA A 156 -22.02 18.01 -11.15
N SER A 157 -22.76 17.30 -12.02
CA SER A 157 -24.18 17.01 -11.79
C SER A 157 -24.45 15.97 -10.68
N ILE A 158 -23.43 15.22 -10.26
CA ILE A 158 -23.56 14.14 -9.27
C ILE A 158 -22.86 14.45 -7.95
N TYR A 159 -22.31 15.65 -7.80
CA TYR A 159 -21.65 16.10 -6.56
C TYR A 159 -22.35 17.33 -5.98
N PRO A 160 -22.18 17.61 -4.68
CA PRO A 160 -22.66 18.83 -4.08
C PRO A 160 -22.14 20.08 -4.81
N ALA A 161 -22.97 21.12 -4.86
CA ALA A 161 -22.58 22.41 -5.41
C ALA A 161 -21.36 23.01 -4.66
N ASP A 162 -20.75 24.05 -5.23
CA ASP A 162 -19.54 24.71 -4.68
C ASP A 162 -18.28 23.82 -4.73
N ASN A 163 -18.21 22.87 -5.68
CA ASN A 163 -16.99 22.11 -6.02
C ASN A 163 -16.58 22.40 -7.47
N PHE A 164 -15.33 22.09 -7.82
CA PHE A 164 -14.75 22.36 -9.12
C PHE A 164 -14.41 21.07 -9.86
N PHE A 165 -14.70 21.04 -11.16
CA PHE A 165 -14.55 19.83 -11.99
C PHE A 165 -13.83 20.15 -13.31
N PRO A 166 -12.52 20.48 -13.25
CA PRO A 166 -11.72 20.61 -14.48
C PRO A 166 -11.70 19.28 -15.25
N LEU A 167 -11.42 19.32 -16.55
CA LEU A 167 -11.39 18.10 -17.38
C LEU A 167 -10.29 17.13 -16.92
N SER A 168 -9.14 17.67 -16.54
CA SER A 168 -7.98 16.89 -16.10
C SER A 168 -7.16 17.64 -15.04
N LEU A 169 -6.19 16.95 -14.43
CA LEU A 169 -5.24 17.58 -13.51
C LEU A 169 -4.33 18.61 -14.21
N ASP A 170 -4.21 18.55 -15.54
CA ASP A 170 -3.41 19.52 -16.29
C ASP A 170 -4.10 20.89 -16.36
N ASP A 171 -5.43 20.91 -16.23
CA ASP A 171 -6.23 22.15 -16.20
C ASP A 171 -6.28 22.80 -14.80
N VAL A 172 -5.62 22.19 -13.79
CA VAL A 172 -5.56 22.74 -12.43
C VAL A 172 -4.66 23.97 -12.36
N GLY A 173 -3.67 24.08 -13.24
CA GLY A 173 -2.70 25.17 -13.23
C GLY A 173 -1.67 25.02 -12.11
N PHE A 174 -1.12 23.82 -11.94
CA PHE A 174 0.07 23.64 -11.09
C PHE A 174 1.31 24.28 -11.72
N VAL A 175 2.25 24.74 -10.88
CA VAL A 175 3.52 25.33 -11.34
C VAL A 175 4.34 24.32 -12.16
N ASN A 176 4.55 23.10 -11.64
CA ASN A 176 5.20 22.02 -12.40
C ASN A 176 4.91 20.64 -11.82
N ARG A 177 3.70 20.12 -12.10
CA ARG A 177 3.27 18.79 -11.63
C ARG A 177 4.22 17.67 -12.05
N GLY A 178 4.76 17.71 -13.26
CA GLY A 178 5.68 16.68 -13.77
C GLY A 178 7.00 16.58 -13.01
N ALA A 179 7.39 17.65 -12.30
CA ALA A 179 8.53 17.68 -11.39
C ALA A 179 8.14 17.48 -9.91
N GLY A 180 6.87 17.16 -9.62
CA GLY A 180 6.34 17.04 -8.26
C GLY A 180 6.03 18.37 -7.57
N ASP A 181 6.03 19.49 -8.30
CA ASP A 181 5.69 20.81 -7.76
C ASP A 181 4.19 21.09 -7.94
N TYR A 182 3.44 20.72 -6.91
CA TYR A 182 1.99 20.84 -6.83
C TYR A 182 1.50 22.20 -6.32
N ARG A 183 2.37 23.22 -6.24
CA ARG A 183 1.92 24.59 -5.95
C ARG A 183 1.01 25.08 -7.08
N LEU A 184 -0.01 25.85 -6.75
CA LEU A 184 -0.83 26.50 -7.77
C LEU A 184 -0.08 27.70 -8.35
N ASP A 185 -0.11 27.84 -9.67
CA ASP A 185 0.31 29.08 -10.31
C ASP A 185 -0.66 30.21 -9.95
N SER A 186 -0.16 31.44 -9.89
CA SER A 186 -0.97 32.65 -9.72
C SER A 186 -2.13 32.80 -10.71
N SER A 187 -2.03 32.20 -11.91
CA SER A 187 -3.10 32.19 -12.91
C SER A 187 -4.10 31.05 -12.72
N SER A 188 -3.86 30.12 -11.79
CA SER A 188 -4.80 29.04 -11.50
C SER A 188 -6.12 29.63 -10.99
N PRO A 189 -7.29 29.17 -11.51
CA PRO A 189 -8.58 29.57 -10.97
C PRO A 189 -8.82 29.07 -9.52
N TYR A 190 -7.95 28.20 -9.03
CA TYR A 190 -8.02 27.61 -7.70
C TYR A 190 -7.07 28.28 -6.69
N HIS A 191 -6.28 29.26 -7.15
CA HIS A 191 -5.47 30.12 -6.29
C HIS A 191 -6.38 31.01 -5.41
N ASN A 192 -6.14 31.03 -4.10
CA ASN A 192 -6.98 31.73 -3.09
C ASN A 192 -8.48 31.38 -3.13
N ALA A 193 -8.84 30.20 -3.64
CA ALA A 193 -10.24 29.80 -3.87
C ALA A 193 -10.82 28.89 -2.76
N ALA A 194 -10.00 28.48 -1.78
CA ALA A 194 -10.43 27.68 -0.64
C ALA A 194 -11.42 28.44 0.25
N THR A 195 -12.10 27.71 1.14
CA THR A 195 -13.07 28.29 2.09
C THR A 195 -12.47 29.30 3.06
N ASP A 196 -11.15 29.26 3.26
CA ASP A 196 -10.40 30.17 4.13
C ASP A 196 -9.63 31.26 3.36
N GLY A 197 -9.83 31.36 2.04
CA GLY A 197 -9.16 32.32 1.16
C GLY A 197 -7.74 31.94 0.78
N SER A 198 -7.26 30.75 1.15
CA SER A 198 -5.99 30.21 0.69
C SER A 198 -6.15 29.37 -0.59
N ASP A 199 -5.05 28.79 -1.07
CA ASP A 199 -5.06 27.90 -2.22
C ASP A 199 -5.81 26.61 -1.91
N VAL A 200 -6.60 26.13 -2.88
CA VAL A 200 -7.17 24.77 -2.77
C VAL A 200 -6.03 23.76 -2.83
N GLY A 201 -6.13 22.69 -2.05
CA GLY A 201 -5.12 21.64 -1.94
C GLY A 201 -4.11 21.89 -0.82
N ALA A 202 -3.07 21.06 -0.75
CA ALA A 202 -2.04 21.18 0.26
C ALA A 202 -1.15 22.40 0.06
N ASN A 203 -0.79 23.07 1.15
CA ASN A 203 0.24 24.10 1.13
C ASN A 203 1.64 23.47 0.93
N ILE A 204 2.02 23.28 -0.33
CA ILE A 204 3.26 22.59 -0.71
C ILE A 204 4.51 23.29 -0.17
N THR A 205 4.54 24.63 -0.11
CA THR A 205 5.70 25.35 0.44
C THR A 205 5.90 25.02 1.93
N ALA A 206 4.81 25.04 2.71
CA ALA A 206 4.87 24.69 4.12
C ALA A 206 5.13 23.19 4.35
N LEU A 207 4.63 22.34 3.45
CA LEU A 207 4.86 20.90 3.45
C LEU A 207 6.34 20.57 3.21
N ASP A 208 6.95 21.12 2.16
CA ASP A 208 8.36 20.92 1.83
C ASP A 208 9.26 21.40 2.97
N ALA A 209 8.94 22.56 3.56
CA ALA A 209 9.67 23.05 4.73
C ALA A 209 9.55 22.12 5.95
N SER A 210 8.38 21.51 6.15
CA SER A 210 8.13 20.62 7.30
C SER A 210 8.71 19.22 7.10
N THR A 211 8.92 18.81 5.85
CA THR A 211 9.47 17.50 5.49
C THR A 211 10.94 17.57 5.06
N ALA A 212 11.55 18.76 5.12
CA ALA A 212 12.96 18.96 4.86
C ALA A 212 13.81 18.07 5.77
N GLY A 213 14.64 17.21 5.16
CA GLY A 213 15.48 16.27 5.89
C GLY A 213 14.81 14.94 6.27
N ALA A 214 13.53 14.73 5.91
CA ALA A 214 12.96 13.39 5.89
C ALA A 214 13.72 12.52 4.88
N ILE A 215 13.91 11.23 5.20
CA ILE A 215 14.55 10.28 4.29
C ILE A 215 13.69 10.22 3.02
N SER A 216 14.29 10.49 1.85
CA SER A 216 13.58 10.62 0.57
C SER A 216 12.90 9.33 0.08
N GLY A 217 13.02 8.21 0.80
CA GLY A 217 12.65 6.87 0.33
C GLY A 217 13.53 6.34 -0.81
N VAL A 218 14.28 7.22 -1.49
CA VAL A 218 15.36 6.85 -2.41
C VAL A 218 16.55 6.39 -1.57
N PRO A 219 17.04 5.15 -1.75
CA PRO A 219 18.27 4.70 -1.10
C PRO A 219 19.39 5.73 -1.37
N PRO A 220 20.22 6.08 -0.38
CA PRO A 220 21.35 6.98 -0.59
C PRO A 220 22.13 6.60 -1.85
N ALA A 221 22.59 7.59 -2.64
CA ALA A 221 23.42 7.33 -3.80
C ALA A 221 24.61 6.42 -3.39
N GLY A 222 24.72 5.24 -4.00
CA GLY A 222 25.68 4.19 -3.64
C GLY A 222 25.11 3.02 -2.83
N SER A 223 23.81 3.01 -2.52
CA SER A 223 23.14 1.82 -1.98
C SER A 223 22.97 0.78 -3.06
N ASP A 224 23.15 -0.49 -2.71
CA ASP A 224 23.03 -1.59 -3.66
C ASP A 224 21.56 -1.91 -3.96
N THR A 225 21.20 -1.92 -5.25
CA THR A 225 19.85 -2.25 -5.72
C THR A 225 19.84 -3.48 -6.63
N SER A 226 20.98 -4.14 -6.80
CA SER A 226 21.09 -5.32 -7.64
C SER A 226 20.78 -6.56 -6.81
N ALA A 227 19.92 -7.44 -7.32
CA ALA A 227 19.61 -8.68 -6.63
C ALA A 227 20.70 -9.74 -6.90
N PRO A 228 21.00 -10.60 -5.90
CA PRO A 228 21.90 -11.73 -6.10
C PRO A 228 21.47 -12.65 -7.23
N THR A 229 22.43 -13.24 -7.94
CA THR A 229 22.20 -14.41 -8.79
C THR A 229 22.43 -15.68 -7.98
N ILE A 230 21.52 -16.67 -8.08
CA ILE A 230 21.67 -17.96 -7.42
C ILE A 230 21.25 -19.12 -8.33
N VAL A 231 22.04 -20.20 -8.33
CA VAL A 231 21.80 -21.41 -9.11
C VAL A 231 22.02 -22.65 -8.25
N LEU A 232 21.03 -23.55 -8.21
CA LEU A 232 21.17 -24.87 -7.60
C LEU A 232 22.17 -25.72 -8.40
N THR A 233 23.13 -26.33 -7.70
CA THR A 233 24.18 -27.17 -8.30
C THR A 233 24.00 -28.65 -8.00
N ALA A 234 23.28 -29.00 -6.93
CA ALA A 234 22.87 -30.36 -6.64
C ALA A 234 21.64 -30.36 -5.71
N PRO A 235 20.76 -31.38 -5.79
CA PRO A 235 20.68 -32.38 -6.85
C PRO A 235 20.39 -31.77 -8.23
N GLY A 236 20.69 -32.50 -9.30
CA GLY A 236 20.32 -32.08 -10.66
C GLY A 236 18.83 -32.28 -10.93
N ASP A 237 18.30 -31.58 -11.93
CA ASP A 237 16.91 -31.76 -12.37
C ASP A 237 16.65 -33.20 -12.83
N GLY A 238 15.52 -33.76 -12.39
CA GLY A 238 15.14 -35.15 -12.59
C GLY A 238 15.85 -36.16 -11.69
N ALA A 239 16.70 -35.74 -10.75
CA ALA A 239 17.43 -36.68 -9.89
C ALA A 239 16.50 -37.47 -8.96
N THR A 240 16.77 -38.77 -8.78
CA THR A 240 16.15 -39.59 -7.74
C THR A 240 17.02 -39.55 -6.48
N VAL A 241 16.43 -39.19 -5.35
CA VAL A 241 17.12 -39.00 -4.06
C VAL A 241 16.50 -39.89 -2.98
N SER A 242 17.32 -40.36 -2.04
CA SER A 242 16.87 -41.22 -0.94
C SER A 242 17.86 -41.21 0.23
N GLY A 243 17.38 -41.50 1.43
CA GLY A 243 18.20 -41.61 2.64
C GLY A 243 18.37 -40.31 3.42
N SER A 244 19.18 -40.37 4.48
CA SER A 244 19.25 -39.30 5.49
C SER A 244 20.30 -38.21 5.23
N ALA A 245 21.03 -38.30 4.11
CA ALA A 245 22.20 -37.46 3.86
C ALA A 245 22.31 -37.01 2.39
N VAL A 246 21.24 -36.43 1.85
CA VAL A 246 21.25 -35.87 0.49
C VAL A 246 21.75 -34.44 0.54
N MET A 247 22.83 -34.15 -0.18
CA MET A 247 23.38 -32.78 -0.23
C MET A 247 22.57 -31.92 -1.20
N VAL A 248 22.10 -30.78 -0.71
CA VAL A 248 21.51 -29.72 -1.54
C VAL A 248 22.50 -28.55 -1.54
N SER A 249 22.91 -28.09 -2.72
CA SER A 249 23.95 -27.07 -2.87
C SER A 249 23.60 -26.06 -3.94
N ALA A 250 24.15 -24.85 -3.81
CA ALA A 250 23.99 -23.76 -4.76
C ALA A 250 25.27 -22.93 -4.89
N THR A 251 25.36 -22.20 -6.00
CA THR A 251 26.29 -21.08 -6.17
C THR A 251 25.49 -19.79 -6.16
N ALA A 252 25.94 -18.79 -5.40
CA ALA A 252 25.32 -17.48 -5.33
C ALA A 252 26.40 -16.39 -5.43
N SER A 253 26.08 -15.31 -6.14
CA SER A 253 26.96 -14.17 -6.34
C SER A 253 26.17 -12.89 -6.46
N ASP A 254 26.78 -11.79 -6.02
CA ASP A 254 26.21 -10.45 -6.07
C ASP A 254 27.35 -9.42 -6.23
N ASN A 255 27.06 -8.21 -6.70
CA ASN A 255 28.05 -7.15 -6.90
C ASN A 255 28.63 -6.58 -5.60
N VAL A 256 27.88 -6.59 -4.49
CA VAL A 256 28.40 -6.20 -3.16
C VAL A 256 28.62 -7.43 -2.29
N GLY A 257 27.67 -8.37 -2.29
CA GLY A 257 27.86 -9.65 -1.63
C GLY A 257 26.57 -10.30 -1.16
N VAL A 258 26.60 -11.64 -1.13
CA VAL A 258 25.49 -12.45 -0.64
C VAL A 258 25.60 -12.63 0.87
N MET A 259 24.59 -12.19 1.61
CA MET A 259 24.50 -12.29 3.06
C MET A 259 24.03 -13.68 3.50
N THR A 260 22.98 -14.22 2.87
CA THR A 260 22.44 -15.55 3.22
C THR A 260 21.83 -16.28 2.03
N VAL A 261 21.75 -17.60 2.14
CA VAL A 261 21.00 -18.48 1.24
C VAL A 261 20.01 -19.34 2.04
N GLN A 262 18.75 -19.38 1.60
CA GLN A 262 17.72 -20.31 2.10
C GLN A 262 17.36 -21.32 1.02
N PHE A 263 17.56 -22.60 1.28
CA PHE A 263 17.03 -23.67 0.45
C PHE A 263 15.56 -23.95 0.81
N ARG A 264 14.78 -24.40 -0.16
CA ARG A 264 13.36 -24.71 0.02
C ARG A 264 12.96 -25.99 -0.69
N LEU A 265 12.01 -26.71 -0.10
CA LEU A 265 11.33 -27.88 -0.66
C LEU A 265 9.85 -27.55 -0.76
N ASP A 266 9.29 -27.60 -1.97
CA ASP A 266 7.88 -27.29 -2.26
C ASP A 266 7.44 -25.92 -1.70
N GLY A 267 8.34 -24.94 -1.77
CA GLY A 267 8.13 -23.57 -1.27
C GLY A 267 8.41 -23.38 0.23
N VAL A 268 8.56 -24.44 1.01
CA VAL A 268 8.85 -24.40 2.45
C VAL A 268 10.35 -24.42 2.72
N ALA A 269 10.81 -23.70 3.75
CA ALA A 269 12.22 -23.71 4.14
C ALA A 269 12.73 -25.13 4.42
N LEU A 270 13.80 -25.51 3.71
CA LEU A 270 14.52 -26.75 3.89
C LEU A 270 15.82 -26.43 4.62
N GLY A 271 15.90 -26.78 5.91
CA GLY A 271 17.06 -26.45 6.75
C GLY A 271 17.15 -24.97 7.12
N GLY A 272 18.25 -24.62 7.81
CA GLY A 272 18.54 -23.24 8.22
C GLY A 272 19.20 -22.39 7.13
N LEU A 273 19.29 -21.08 7.39
CA LEU A 273 20.00 -20.13 6.54
C LEU A 273 21.50 -20.47 6.48
N VAL A 274 22.06 -20.43 5.27
CA VAL A 274 23.50 -20.59 5.03
C VAL A 274 24.13 -19.22 4.78
N THR A 275 25.03 -18.80 5.67
CA THR A 275 25.55 -17.42 5.72
C THR A 275 26.88 -17.24 4.99
N ALA A 276 27.50 -18.31 4.50
CA ALA A 276 28.78 -18.27 3.79
C ALA A 276 28.94 -19.44 2.83
N PRO A 277 29.71 -19.29 1.73
CA PRO A 277 30.05 -20.39 0.84
C PRO A 277 30.99 -21.40 1.54
N PRO A 278 30.93 -22.70 1.16
CA PRO A 278 30.04 -23.28 0.15
C PRO A 278 28.58 -23.35 0.62
N TYR A 279 27.66 -22.81 -0.18
CA TYR A 279 26.24 -22.80 0.18
C TYR A 279 25.65 -24.20 0.00
N SER A 280 25.47 -24.90 1.11
CA SER A 280 24.94 -26.26 1.11
C SER A 280 24.28 -26.63 2.42
N ILE A 281 23.36 -27.58 2.34
CA ILE A 281 22.73 -28.24 3.48
C ILE A 281 22.68 -29.75 3.25
N VAL A 282 22.47 -30.49 4.35
CA VAL A 282 22.15 -31.91 4.31
C VAL A 282 20.64 -32.06 4.53
N TRP A 283 19.98 -32.70 3.56
CA TRP A 283 18.57 -33.04 3.60
C TRP A 283 18.40 -34.52 3.94
N ASP A 284 17.65 -34.78 5.01
CA ASP A 284 17.10 -36.10 5.29
C ASP A 284 15.82 -36.33 4.48
N THR A 285 15.90 -37.06 3.37
CA THR A 285 14.72 -37.29 2.51
C THR A 285 13.72 -38.22 3.15
N THR A 286 14.06 -38.93 4.24
CA THR A 286 13.14 -39.85 4.92
C THR A 286 12.00 -39.12 5.63
N THR A 287 12.14 -37.81 5.83
CA THR A 287 11.09 -36.94 6.38
C THR A 287 10.14 -36.40 5.31
N ALA A 288 10.45 -36.60 4.02
CA ALA A 288 9.59 -36.22 2.91
C ALA A 288 8.79 -37.43 2.39
N THR A 289 7.65 -37.16 1.76
CA THR A 289 6.87 -38.20 1.07
C THR A 289 7.64 -38.76 -0.13
N ASN A 290 7.38 -40.01 -0.53
CA ASN A 290 7.90 -40.50 -1.80
C ASN A 290 7.11 -39.85 -2.95
N GLY A 291 7.80 -39.42 -4.00
CA GLY A 291 7.20 -38.72 -5.13
C GLY A 291 8.05 -37.57 -5.65
N ALA A 292 7.49 -36.80 -6.58
CA ALA A 292 8.14 -35.61 -7.12
C ALA A 292 8.09 -34.46 -6.11
N HIS A 293 9.20 -33.75 -5.96
CA HIS A 293 9.37 -32.58 -5.12
C HIS A 293 10.14 -31.50 -5.88
N THR A 294 9.90 -30.24 -5.53
CA THR A 294 10.56 -29.09 -6.16
C THR A 294 11.51 -28.43 -5.18
N LEU A 295 12.78 -28.34 -5.56
CA LEU A 295 13.81 -27.59 -4.84
C LEU A 295 13.98 -26.19 -5.44
N THR A 296 14.07 -25.19 -4.58
CA THR A 296 14.48 -23.83 -4.94
C THR A 296 15.48 -23.31 -3.92
N ALA A 297 16.23 -22.27 -4.28
CA ALA A 297 17.04 -21.51 -3.34
C ALA A 297 16.81 -20.02 -3.52
N GLN A 298 16.85 -19.29 -2.40
CA GLN A 298 16.81 -17.82 -2.37
C GLN A 298 18.12 -17.29 -1.78
N ALA A 299 18.73 -16.32 -2.44
CA ALA A 299 19.88 -15.58 -1.94
C ALA A 299 19.44 -14.16 -1.53
N PHE A 300 19.93 -13.70 -0.40
CA PHE A 300 19.69 -12.37 0.15
C PHE A 300 21.02 -11.64 0.26
N ASP A 301 21.09 -10.40 -0.18
CA ASP A 301 22.25 -9.53 0.04
C ASP A 301 22.10 -8.70 1.34
N VAL A 302 23.07 -7.82 1.58
CA VAL A 302 23.08 -6.91 2.73
C VAL A 302 22.13 -5.71 2.58
N ALA A 303 21.67 -5.42 1.35
CA ALA A 303 20.70 -4.39 1.04
C ALA A 303 19.25 -4.92 1.04
N SER A 304 19.05 -6.19 1.42
CA SER A 304 17.78 -6.90 1.40
C SER A 304 17.19 -7.15 0.01
N ASN A 305 17.98 -7.07 -1.06
CA ASN A 305 17.57 -7.56 -2.38
C ASN A 305 17.57 -9.10 -2.38
N VAL A 306 16.68 -9.70 -3.18
CA VAL A 306 16.43 -11.15 -3.18
C VAL A 306 16.57 -11.73 -4.59
N GLY A 307 17.49 -12.68 -4.72
CA GLY A 307 17.64 -13.55 -5.88
C GLY A 307 16.94 -14.89 -5.67
N SER A 308 16.27 -15.43 -6.68
CA SER A 308 15.67 -16.78 -6.63
C SER A 308 16.22 -17.66 -7.75
N SER A 309 16.51 -18.92 -7.45
CA SER A 309 16.97 -19.88 -8.45
C SER A 309 15.82 -20.33 -9.35
N VAL A 310 16.17 -20.85 -10.53
CA VAL A 310 15.24 -21.70 -11.28
C VAL A 310 14.88 -22.94 -10.43
N PRO A 311 13.63 -23.42 -10.44
CA PRO A 311 13.25 -24.63 -9.73
C PRO A 311 13.91 -25.89 -10.31
N VAL A 312 14.23 -26.84 -9.43
CA VAL A 312 14.77 -28.17 -9.78
C VAL A 312 13.80 -29.22 -9.27
N THR A 313 13.34 -30.12 -10.15
CA THR A 313 12.44 -31.22 -9.76
C THR A 313 13.25 -32.45 -9.41
N VAL A 314 12.99 -33.08 -8.28
CA VAL A 314 13.62 -34.34 -7.84
C VAL A 314 12.55 -35.36 -7.47
N THR A 315 12.89 -36.65 -7.51
CA THR A 315 12.01 -37.72 -7.04
C THR A 315 12.56 -38.33 -5.76
N VAL A 316 11.81 -38.24 -4.66
CA VAL A 316 12.14 -38.93 -3.41
C VAL A 316 11.65 -40.38 -3.47
N SER A 317 12.55 -41.33 -3.17
CA SER A 317 12.25 -42.76 -3.17
C SER A 317 12.91 -43.51 -2.00
N ASN A 318 12.29 -43.49 -0.83
CA ASN A 318 12.80 -44.11 0.40
C ASN A 318 12.41 -45.60 0.57
N GLY A 319 12.32 -46.38 -0.52
CA GLY A 319 11.93 -47.79 -0.44
C GLY A 319 12.92 -48.67 0.36
N ARG A 320 12.43 -49.67 1.11
CA ARG A 320 13.30 -50.70 1.70
C ARG A 320 13.92 -51.56 0.59
N PRO A 321 15.22 -51.93 0.66
CA PRO A 321 15.78 -52.95 -0.23
C PRO A 321 14.98 -54.25 -0.06
N ARG A 322 14.41 -54.79 -1.14
CA ARG A 322 13.88 -56.15 -1.11
C ARG A 322 15.07 -57.11 -1.02
N ARG A 323 15.11 -57.94 0.03
CA ARG A 323 16.00 -59.10 0.12
C ARG A 323 15.50 -60.21 -0.80
#